data_AF-A0A6P7G4B8-F1
#
_entry.id   AF-A0A6P7G4B8-F1
#
_cell.length_a   1.000
_cell.length_b   1.000
_cell.length_c   1.000
_cell.angle_alpha   90.00
_cell.angle_beta   90.00
_cell.angle_gamma   90.00
#
_symmetry.space_group_name_H-M   'P 1'
#
loop_
_entity.id
_entity.type
_entity.pdbx_description
1 polymer ?
#
loop_
_entity_poly.entity_id
_entity_poly.type
_entity_poly.pdbx_seq_one_letter_code
_entity_poly.pdbx_strand_id
1 'polypeptide(L)'
;MKNISTIAAVSTGCLLMLFAGLSEVSYGVRLSRLLSEEECYYSLITIFVISAKVGSIIGSLVYSILADIIGRKYTITAICVPIVISSIIFQITSEYVVGCVAHFQAGFSIGGIYSVLPVYTGEVVTEGSRGRLIAVFWPAFALGAFLIQSQILKIFGGNIEFSFTNYTSSFLGFLTTILSITILLETRRKHFVNPRSIPLNKQLELNEVQDEIYENFTNIQNHVDMEAKHSIFGKHKWLKPM
;
A
#
# COMPACT_ATOMS: atom_id res chain seq x y z
N MET A 1 -15.21 -16.86 -9.67
CA MET A 1 -14.47 -16.76 -8.38
C MET A 1 -13.43 -15.64 -8.35
N LYS A 2 -12.58 -15.45 -9.36
CA LYS A 2 -11.53 -14.39 -9.41
C LYS A 2 -12.04 -12.96 -9.12
N ASN A 3 -13.26 -12.63 -9.56
CA ASN A 3 -13.84 -11.30 -9.37
C ASN A 3 -14.30 -11.02 -7.94
N ILE A 4 -14.73 -12.03 -7.19
CA ILE A 4 -15.21 -11.84 -5.81
C ILE A 4 -14.02 -11.49 -4.91
N SER A 5 -12.91 -12.20 -5.09
CA SER A 5 -11.70 -11.97 -4.30
C SER A 5 -11.00 -10.66 -4.64
N THR A 6 -11.04 -10.19 -5.91
CA THR A 6 -10.50 -8.88 -6.28
C THR A 6 -11.32 -7.74 -5.67
N ILE A 7 -12.66 -7.85 -5.70
CA ILE A 7 -13.56 -6.89 -5.07
C ILE A 7 -13.33 -6.86 -3.55
N ALA A 8 -13.17 -8.03 -2.93
CA ALA A 8 -12.95 -8.13 -1.50
C ALA A 8 -11.58 -7.53 -1.08
N ALA A 9 -10.53 -7.76 -1.88
CA ALA A 9 -9.20 -7.16 -1.66
C ALA A 9 -9.23 -5.63 -1.77
N VAL A 10 -9.88 -5.09 -2.83
CA VAL A 10 -9.97 -3.64 -3.06
C VAL A 10 -10.82 -2.98 -1.99
N SER A 11 -11.97 -3.57 -1.63
CA SER A 11 -12.82 -3.03 -0.56
C SER A 11 -12.11 -3.00 0.79
N THR A 12 -11.32 -4.03 1.12
CA THR A 12 -10.49 -4.05 2.32
C THR A 12 -9.43 -2.94 2.30
N GLY A 13 -8.79 -2.72 1.15
CA GLY A 13 -7.85 -1.61 0.95
C GLY A 13 -8.50 -0.23 1.09
N CYS A 14 -9.71 -0.05 0.55
CA CYS A 14 -10.48 1.18 0.70
C CYS A 14 -10.88 1.43 2.16
N LEU A 15 -11.29 0.39 2.90
CA LEU A 15 -11.61 0.50 4.33
C LEU A 15 -10.37 0.90 5.14
N LEU A 16 -9.20 0.30 4.85
CA LEU A 16 -7.94 0.67 5.50
C LEU A 16 -7.55 2.12 5.23
N MET A 17 -7.71 2.59 3.99
CA MET A 17 -7.43 3.98 3.62
C MET A 17 -8.41 4.97 4.26
N LEU A 18 -9.69 4.59 4.34
CA LEU A 18 -10.71 5.38 5.04
C LEU A 18 -10.38 5.49 6.53
N PHE A 19 -10.00 4.39 7.18
CA PHE A 19 -9.54 4.39 8.57
C PHE A 19 -8.28 5.24 8.76
N ALA A 20 -7.30 5.16 7.86
CA ALA A 20 -6.10 5.99 7.92
C ALA A 20 -6.47 7.49 7.89
N GLY A 21 -7.34 7.90 6.96
CA GLY A 21 -7.82 9.27 6.85
C GLY A 21 -8.60 9.74 8.08
N LEU A 22 -9.42 8.86 8.67
CA LEU A 22 -10.10 9.16 9.94
C LEU A 22 -9.08 9.38 11.07
N SER A 23 -8.16 8.43 11.26
CA SER A 23 -7.20 8.49 12.37
C SER A 23 -6.32 9.75 12.32
N GLU A 24 -5.80 10.11 11.14
CA GLU A 24 -4.90 11.25 10.97
C GLU A 24 -5.58 12.59 11.37
N VAL A 25 -6.82 12.80 10.95
CA VAL A 25 -7.57 14.02 11.30
C VAL A 25 -7.99 14.00 12.78
N SER A 26 -8.42 12.85 13.30
CA SER A 26 -8.79 12.69 14.72
C SER A 26 -7.65 13.10 15.67
N TYR A 27 -6.42 12.69 15.35
CA TYR A 27 -5.25 12.99 16.19
C TYR A 27 -4.93 14.48 16.23
N GLY A 28 -4.96 15.16 15.08
CA GLY A 28 -4.74 16.60 15.00
C GLY A 28 -5.77 17.42 15.78
N VAL A 29 -7.05 17.02 15.73
CA VAL A 29 -8.17 17.72 16.39
C VAL A 29 -8.15 17.54 17.91
N ARG A 30 -7.72 16.38 18.40
CA ARG A 30 -7.56 16.16 19.85
C ARG A 30 -6.43 17.02 20.41
N LEU A 31 -5.29 17.04 19.72
CA LEU A 31 -4.12 17.75 20.20
C LEU A 31 -4.30 19.27 20.22
N SER A 32 -4.93 19.83 19.19
CA SER A 32 -5.20 21.28 19.13
C SER A 32 -6.03 21.78 20.32
N ARG A 33 -6.80 20.90 20.99
CA ARG A 33 -7.47 21.23 22.25
C ARG A 33 -6.61 21.06 23.49
N LEU A 34 -5.76 20.03 23.53
CA LEU A 34 -4.87 19.84 24.68
C LEU A 34 -3.87 20.99 24.84
N LEU A 35 -3.53 21.65 23.72
CA LEU A 35 -2.55 22.74 23.70
C LEU A 35 -3.19 24.14 23.70
N SER A 36 -4.51 24.27 23.80
CA SER A 36 -5.18 25.59 23.69
C SER A 36 -4.81 26.58 24.80
N GLU A 37 -4.17 26.12 25.87
CA GLU A 37 -3.76 26.92 27.03
C GLU A 37 -2.25 27.25 27.04
N GLU A 38 -1.47 26.75 26.08
CA GLU A 38 -0.01 26.89 26.03
C GLU A 38 0.45 28.10 25.19
N GLU A 39 1.41 28.89 25.70
CA GLU A 39 1.96 30.08 25.02
C GLU A 39 2.66 29.74 23.68
N CYS A 40 3.11 28.49 23.48
CA CYS A 40 3.81 28.00 22.29
C CYS A 40 2.99 27.02 21.43
N TYR A 41 1.68 27.28 21.29
CA TYR A 41 0.71 26.44 20.56
C TYR A 41 1.16 25.99 19.15
N TYR A 42 1.59 26.91 18.28
CA TYR A 42 1.89 26.59 16.88
C TYR A 42 3.12 25.69 16.71
N SER A 43 4.17 25.91 17.51
CA SER A 43 5.40 25.12 17.44
C SER A 43 5.15 23.67 17.88
N LEU A 44 4.37 23.47 18.96
CA LEU A 44 4.06 22.14 19.49
C LEU A 44 3.18 21.31 18.53
N ILE A 45 2.22 21.93 17.85
CA ILE A 45 1.43 21.24 16.81
C ILE A 45 2.32 20.83 15.63
N THR A 46 3.22 21.72 15.21
CA THR A 46 4.09 21.46 14.06
C THR A 46 5.01 20.26 14.33
N ILE A 47 5.62 20.21 15.51
CA ILE A 47 6.45 19.06 15.95
C ILE A 47 5.62 17.77 15.95
N PHE A 48 4.38 17.82 16.45
CA PHE A 48 3.49 16.67 16.46
C PHE A 48 3.13 16.17 15.05
N VAL A 49 2.82 17.08 14.12
CA VAL A 49 2.51 16.71 12.72
C VAL A 49 3.76 16.11 12.06
N ILE A 50 4.94 16.69 12.28
CA ILE A 50 6.20 16.18 11.73
C ILE A 50 6.50 14.78 12.25
N SER A 51 6.20 14.47 13.52
CA SER A 51 6.44 13.13 14.10
C SER A 51 5.79 12.01 13.28
N ALA A 52 4.54 12.17 12.83
CA ALA A 52 3.88 11.19 11.97
C ALA A 52 4.47 11.13 10.57
N LYS A 53 4.89 12.27 9.99
CA LYS A 53 5.48 12.30 8.65
C LYS A 53 6.85 11.61 8.63
N VAL A 54 7.67 11.81 9.65
CA VAL A 54 8.92 11.08 9.84
C VAL A 54 8.65 9.59 10.00
N GLY A 55 7.65 9.22 10.82
CA GLY A 55 7.19 7.84 10.95
C GLY A 55 6.82 7.23 9.60
N SER A 56 6.03 7.93 8.79
CA SER A 56 5.59 7.46 7.46
C SER A 56 6.74 7.21 6.49
N ILE A 57 7.76 8.08 6.47
CA ILE A 57 8.95 7.88 5.64
C ILE A 57 9.65 6.58 6.03
N ILE A 58 9.93 6.41 7.32
CA ILE A 58 10.61 5.21 7.84
C ILE A 58 9.76 3.96 7.60
N GLY A 59 8.45 4.05 7.85
CA GLY A 59 7.49 2.97 7.66
C GLY A 59 7.39 2.51 6.22
N SER A 60 7.35 3.46 5.28
CA SER A 60 7.30 3.12 3.85
C SER A 60 8.52 2.29 3.41
N LEU A 61 9.71 2.60 3.91
CA LEU A 61 10.93 1.85 3.63
C LEU A 61 10.88 0.46 4.27
N VAL A 62 10.59 0.39 5.56
CA VAL A 62 10.61 -0.86 6.33
C VAL A 62 9.58 -1.85 5.80
N TYR A 63 8.33 -1.39 5.60
CA TYR A 63 7.26 -2.26 5.15
C TYR A 63 7.37 -2.63 3.67
N SER A 64 7.96 -1.79 2.83
CA SER A 64 8.23 -2.17 1.44
C SER A 64 9.22 -3.35 1.37
N ILE A 65 10.28 -3.34 2.18
CA ILE A 65 11.23 -4.47 2.29
C ILE A 65 10.54 -5.69 2.92
N LEU A 66 9.74 -5.49 3.97
CA LEU A 66 9.03 -6.57 4.66
C LEU A 66 8.03 -7.28 3.73
N ALA A 67 7.39 -6.53 2.82
CA ALA A 67 6.47 -7.04 1.81
C ALA A 67 7.12 -8.00 0.82
N ASP A 68 8.41 -7.81 0.53
CA ASP A 68 9.16 -8.68 -0.36
C ASP A 68 9.63 -9.96 0.36
N ILE A 69 9.94 -9.89 1.66
CA ILE A 69 10.42 -11.03 2.46
C ILE A 69 9.27 -11.92 2.92
N ILE A 70 8.32 -11.37 3.68
CA ILE A 70 7.25 -12.13 4.34
C ILE A 70 6.03 -12.27 3.41
N GLY A 71 5.95 -11.45 2.37
CA GLY A 71 4.83 -11.38 1.45
C GLY A 71 3.84 -10.27 1.79
N ARG A 72 3.08 -9.86 0.76
CA ARG A 72 2.22 -8.68 0.81
C ARG A 72 1.06 -8.84 1.80
N LYS A 73 0.37 -9.99 1.79
CA LYS A 73 -0.73 -10.30 2.72
C LYS A 73 -0.32 -10.11 4.18
N TYR A 74 0.74 -10.82 4.60
CA TYR A 74 1.23 -10.79 5.98
C TYR A 74 1.75 -9.42 6.38
N THR A 75 2.34 -8.69 5.43
CA THR A 75 2.83 -7.33 5.69
C THR A 75 1.68 -6.36 5.93
N ILE A 76 0.60 -6.43 5.14
CA ILE A 76 -0.61 -5.60 5.38
C ILE A 76 -1.22 -5.93 6.75
N THR A 77 -1.28 -7.21 7.13
CA THR A 77 -1.73 -7.62 8.47
C THR A 77 -0.79 -7.10 9.56
N ALA A 78 0.53 -7.14 9.36
CA ALA A 78 1.52 -6.64 10.31
C ALA A 78 1.43 -5.12 10.49
N ILE A 79 1.04 -4.37 9.45
CA ILE A 79 0.79 -2.92 9.51
C ILE A 79 -0.48 -2.59 10.31
N CYS A 80 -1.49 -3.47 10.26
CA CYS A 80 -2.77 -3.28 10.96
C CYS A 80 -2.63 -3.32 12.49
N VAL A 81 -1.66 -4.06 13.02
CA VAL A 81 -1.43 -4.18 14.47
C VAL A 81 -0.95 -2.85 15.10
N PRO A 82 0.16 -2.23 14.66
CA PRO A 82 0.65 -0.99 15.24
C PRO A 82 -0.29 0.20 15.06
N ILE A 83 -1.09 0.24 13.99
CA ILE A 83 -2.07 1.31 13.82
C ILE A 83 -3.22 1.21 14.85
N VAL A 84 -3.69 0.00 15.17
CA VAL A 84 -4.69 -0.19 16.25
C VAL A 84 -4.10 0.16 17.61
N ILE A 85 -2.88 -0.29 17.89
CA ILE A 85 -2.17 0.03 19.13
C ILE A 85 -2.04 1.55 19.29
N SER A 86 -1.63 2.25 18.24
CA SER A 86 -1.52 3.73 18.26
C SER A 86 -2.86 4.40 18.57
N SER A 87 -3.97 3.89 18.01
CA SER A 87 -5.32 4.41 18.25
C SER A 87 -5.77 4.21 19.70
N ILE A 88 -5.42 3.08 20.32
CA ILE A 88 -5.72 2.80 21.73
C ILE A 88 -4.89 3.71 22.65
N ILE A 89 -3.58 3.80 22.41
CA ILE A 89 -2.68 4.65 23.22
C ILE A 89 -3.17 6.09 23.19
N PHE A 90 -3.56 6.59 22.01
CA PHE A 90 -4.01 7.96 21.83
C PHE A 90 -5.36 8.26 22.52
N GLN A 91 -6.21 7.25 22.75
CA GLN A 91 -7.46 7.42 23.51
C GLN A 91 -7.21 7.58 25.01
N ILE A 92 -6.24 6.86 25.56
CA ILE A 92 -5.98 6.79 27.00
C ILE A 92 -5.07 7.95 27.44
N THR A 93 -4.21 8.42 26.54
CA THR A 93 -3.15 9.38 26.85
C THR A 93 -3.66 10.82 26.90
N SER A 94 -3.26 11.54 27.97
CA SER A 94 -3.37 13.01 28.07
C SER A 94 -2.01 13.72 27.95
N GLU A 95 -0.90 12.97 27.95
CA GLU A 95 0.46 13.49 27.91
C GLU A 95 0.93 13.76 26.47
N TYR A 96 1.52 14.95 26.23
CA TYR A 96 2.01 15.35 24.91
C TYR A 96 3.05 14.38 24.33
N VAL A 97 4.02 13.96 25.14
CA VAL A 97 5.13 13.10 24.69
C VAL A 97 4.63 11.74 24.23
N VAL A 98 3.76 11.11 25.02
CA VAL A 98 3.16 9.82 24.68
C VAL A 98 2.25 9.96 23.45
N GLY A 99 1.55 11.08 23.31
CA GLY A 99 0.79 11.43 22.10
C GLY A 99 1.67 11.49 20.85
N CYS A 100 2.84 12.14 20.93
CA CYS A 100 3.82 12.20 19.83
C CYS A 100 4.33 10.82 19.44
N VAL A 101 4.62 9.94 20.41
CA VAL A 101 5.08 8.57 20.14
C VAL A 101 3.98 7.74 19.47
N ALA A 102 2.74 7.84 19.96
CA ALA A 102 1.59 7.18 19.34
C ALA A 102 1.36 7.69 17.91
N HIS A 103 1.52 8.99 17.68
CA HIS A 103 1.35 9.60 16.35
C HIS A 103 2.46 9.19 15.38
N PHE A 104 3.71 9.08 15.86
CA PHE A 104 4.82 8.52 15.10
C PHE A 104 4.52 7.06 14.68
N GLN A 105 4.02 6.23 15.61
CA GLN A 105 3.67 4.83 15.34
C GLN A 105 2.50 4.70 14.35
N ALA A 106 1.50 5.58 14.45
CA ALA A 106 0.42 5.67 13.49
C ALA A 106 0.96 6.02 12.09
N GLY A 107 1.80 7.06 12.00
CA GLY A 107 2.47 7.48 10.77
C GLY A 107 3.30 6.36 10.15
N PHE A 108 4.08 5.64 10.96
CA PHE A 108 4.86 4.47 10.54
C PHE A 108 4.00 3.41 9.86
N SER A 109 2.82 3.13 10.43
CA SER A 109 1.88 2.18 9.85
C SER A 109 1.29 2.69 8.53
N ILE A 110 0.84 3.95 8.51
CA ILE A 110 0.23 4.59 7.32
C ILE A 110 1.20 4.63 6.14
N GLY A 111 2.49 4.93 6.36
CA GLY A 111 3.52 4.89 5.31
C GLY A 111 3.71 3.50 4.70
N GLY A 112 3.55 2.44 5.50
CA GLY A 112 3.53 1.07 5.02
C GLY A 112 2.31 0.76 4.14
N ILE A 113 1.13 1.28 4.49
CA ILE A 113 -0.08 1.09 3.68
C ILE A 113 0.10 1.73 2.29
N TYR A 114 0.64 2.96 2.22
CA TYR A 114 0.84 3.66 0.94
C TYR A 114 1.84 2.97 0.01
N SER A 115 2.84 2.28 0.55
CA SER A 115 3.82 1.53 -0.25
C SER A 115 3.31 0.15 -0.68
N VAL A 116 2.72 -0.61 0.24
CA VAL A 116 2.38 -2.02 0.01
C VAL A 116 1.02 -2.20 -0.68
N LEU A 117 0.02 -1.36 -0.38
CA LEU A 117 -1.35 -1.56 -0.85
C LEU A 117 -1.51 -1.41 -2.38
N PRO A 118 -0.92 -0.39 -3.06
CA PRO A 118 -0.99 -0.26 -4.51
C PRO A 118 -0.31 -1.43 -5.23
N VAL A 119 0.83 -1.89 -4.70
CA VAL A 119 1.57 -3.03 -5.23
C VAL A 119 0.74 -4.30 -5.12
N TYR A 120 0.19 -4.58 -3.93
CA TYR A 120 -0.70 -5.72 -3.72
C TYR A 120 -1.90 -5.70 -4.68
N THR A 121 -2.53 -4.54 -4.85
CA THR A 121 -3.69 -4.38 -5.75
C THR A 121 -3.29 -4.61 -7.21
N GLY A 122 -2.13 -4.12 -7.63
CA GLY A 122 -1.59 -4.37 -8.97
C GLY A 122 -1.33 -5.86 -9.24
N GLU A 123 -0.98 -6.64 -8.22
CA GLU A 123 -0.76 -8.08 -8.35
C GLU A 123 -2.06 -8.90 -8.39
N VAL A 124 -3.11 -8.45 -7.68
CA VAL A 124 -4.40 -9.15 -7.61
C VAL A 124 -5.29 -8.85 -8.82
N VAL A 125 -5.17 -7.64 -9.39
CA VAL A 125 -6.04 -7.13 -10.44
C VAL A 125 -5.50 -7.41 -11.85
N THR A 126 -6.40 -7.64 -12.81
CA THR A 126 -6.12 -7.82 -14.24
C THR A 126 -5.66 -6.53 -14.92
N GLU A 127 -4.75 -6.62 -15.89
CA GLU A 127 -4.01 -5.51 -16.50
C GLU A 127 -4.86 -4.29 -16.90
N GLY A 128 -6.04 -4.50 -17.51
CA GLY A 128 -6.89 -3.41 -18.01
C GLY A 128 -7.64 -2.57 -16.96
N SER A 129 -7.63 -2.95 -15.68
CA SER A 129 -8.35 -2.24 -14.60
C SER A 129 -7.49 -1.83 -13.40
N ARG A 130 -6.18 -2.13 -13.42
CA ARG A 130 -5.24 -1.85 -12.32
C ARG A 130 -5.22 -0.38 -11.92
N GLY A 131 -5.03 0.51 -12.89
CA GLY A 131 -4.95 1.95 -12.62
C GLY A 131 -6.23 2.51 -12.00
N ARG A 132 -7.40 2.09 -12.49
CA ARG A 132 -8.70 2.52 -11.95
C ARG A 132 -8.89 2.09 -10.51
N LEU A 133 -8.54 0.85 -10.17
CA LEU A 133 -8.75 0.32 -8.83
C LEU A 133 -7.77 0.91 -7.80
N ILE A 134 -6.52 1.15 -8.20
CA ILE A 134 -5.55 1.84 -7.34
C ILE A 134 -5.98 3.30 -7.09
N ALA A 135 -6.55 3.97 -8.11
CA ALA A 135 -7.00 5.36 -7.98
C ALA A 135 -8.15 5.55 -6.97
N VAL A 136 -8.92 4.51 -6.64
CA VAL A 136 -10.02 4.58 -5.66
C VAL A 136 -9.52 4.76 -4.22
N PHE A 137 -8.26 4.42 -3.93
CA PHE A 137 -7.70 4.51 -2.58
C PHE A 137 -7.56 5.94 -2.07
N TRP A 138 -7.21 6.89 -2.93
CA TRP A 138 -7.06 8.29 -2.52
C TRP A 138 -8.40 8.95 -2.16
N PRO A 139 -9.47 8.83 -2.97
CA PRO A 139 -10.81 9.24 -2.57
C PRO A 139 -11.28 8.59 -1.27
N ALA A 140 -10.98 7.30 -1.05
CA ALA A 140 -11.35 6.63 0.20
C ALA A 140 -10.68 7.27 1.43
N PHE A 141 -9.40 7.61 1.33
CA PHE A 141 -8.67 8.38 2.35
C PHE A 141 -9.28 9.77 2.57
N ALA A 142 -9.54 10.51 1.49
CA ALA A 142 -10.12 11.84 1.54
C ALA A 142 -11.53 11.84 2.16
N LEU A 143 -12.35 10.83 1.85
CA LEU A 143 -13.66 10.62 2.47
C LEU A 143 -13.52 10.40 3.98
N GLY A 144 -12.57 9.59 4.42
CA GLY A 144 -12.28 9.41 5.84
C GLY A 144 -11.97 10.74 6.54
N ALA A 145 -11.05 11.52 5.99
CA ALA A 145 -10.71 12.84 6.52
C ALA A 145 -11.91 13.80 6.54
N PHE A 146 -12.72 13.81 5.48
CA PHE A 146 -13.90 14.67 5.35
C PHE A 146 -14.98 14.35 6.40
N LEU A 147 -15.21 13.07 6.72
CA LEU A 147 -16.24 12.68 7.68
C LEU A 147 -16.02 13.31 9.06
N ILE A 148 -14.77 13.42 9.52
CA ILE A 148 -14.44 14.08 10.80
C ILE A 148 -14.58 15.59 10.69
N GLN A 149 -14.14 16.17 9.57
CA GLN A 149 -14.23 17.62 9.36
C GLN A 149 -15.68 18.09 9.20
N SER A 150 -16.56 17.23 8.69
CA SER A 150 -18.00 17.46 8.67
C SER A 150 -18.63 17.45 10.07
N GLN A 151 -18.16 16.58 10.98
CA GLN A 151 -18.57 16.67 12.39
C GLN A 151 -18.04 17.95 13.04
N ILE A 152 -16.91 18.50 12.57
CA ILE A 152 -16.40 19.80 13.01
C ILE A 152 -17.34 20.95 12.69
N LEU A 153 -18.08 20.93 11.58
CA LEU A 153 -19.10 21.95 11.31
C LEU A 153 -20.29 21.87 12.27
N LYS A 154 -20.62 20.68 12.78
CA LYS A 154 -21.67 20.51 13.82
C LYS A 154 -21.24 21.02 15.20
N ILE A 155 -19.94 21.22 15.43
CA ILE A 155 -19.38 21.81 16.67
C ILE A 155 -19.88 23.24 16.87
N PHE A 156 -20.04 24.03 15.80
CA PHE A 156 -20.58 25.39 15.88
C PHE A 156 -22.08 25.43 16.23
N GLY A 157 -22.79 24.30 16.18
CA GLY A 157 -24.24 24.20 16.38
C GLY A 157 -24.71 23.61 17.73
N GLY A 158 -23.81 23.08 18.56
CA GLY A 158 -24.14 22.60 19.91
C GLY A 158 -23.84 21.12 20.17
N ASN A 159 -23.09 20.90 21.25
CA ASN A 159 -22.85 19.69 22.04
C ASN A 159 -22.89 18.33 21.34
N ILE A 160 -21.70 17.83 20.98
CA ILE A 160 -21.47 16.39 20.81
C ILE A 160 -20.10 16.04 21.41
N GLU A 161 -20.08 14.98 22.23
CA GLU A 161 -18.92 14.48 22.96
C GLU A 161 -17.85 13.89 22.02
N PHE A 162 -16.68 14.56 21.95
CA PHE A 162 -15.53 14.17 21.10
C PHE A 162 -14.99 12.76 21.36
N SER A 163 -15.30 12.17 22.51
CA SER A 163 -14.99 10.77 22.81
C SER A 163 -15.62 9.82 21.79
N PHE A 164 -16.85 10.09 21.33
CA PHE A 164 -17.57 9.19 20.41
C PHE A 164 -16.88 9.06 19.04
N THR A 165 -16.25 10.13 18.54
CA THR A 165 -15.52 10.15 17.26
C THR A 165 -14.24 9.32 17.30
N ASN A 166 -13.55 9.28 18.44
CA ASN A 166 -12.33 8.47 18.61
C ASN A 166 -12.64 6.98 18.87
N TYR A 167 -13.78 6.69 19.51
CA TYR A 167 -14.28 5.32 19.62
C TYR A 167 -14.72 4.77 18.25
N THR A 168 -15.35 5.59 17.40
CA THR A 168 -15.78 5.17 16.06
C THR A 168 -14.61 4.92 15.12
N SER A 169 -13.54 5.72 15.16
CA SER A 169 -12.32 5.44 14.39
C SER A 169 -11.66 4.14 14.85
N SER A 170 -11.56 3.90 16.16
CA SER A 170 -10.95 2.70 16.72
C SER A 170 -11.74 1.43 16.42
N PHE A 171 -13.07 1.48 16.49
CA PHE A 171 -13.94 0.37 16.11
C PHE A 171 -13.78 0.01 14.62
N LEU A 172 -13.69 1.05 13.76
CA LEU A 172 -13.45 0.84 12.34
C LEU A 172 -12.06 0.26 12.08
N GLY A 173 -11.04 0.70 12.82
CA GLY A 173 -9.70 0.12 12.81
C GLY A 173 -9.72 -1.37 13.12
N PHE A 174 -10.34 -1.78 14.23
CA PHE A 174 -10.52 -3.20 14.57
C PHE A 174 -11.23 -3.98 13.45
N LEU A 175 -12.32 -3.44 12.91
CA LEU A 175 -13.05 -4.07 11.81
C LEU A 175 -12.16 -4.26 10.57
N THR A 176 -11.36 -3.25 10.21
CA THR A 176 -10.43 -3.33 9.07
C THR A 176 -9.34 -4.36 9.28
N THR A 177 -8.84 -4.54 10.51
CA THR A 177 -7.84 -5.57 10.82
C THR A 177 -8.40 -6.99 10.67
N ILE A 178 -9.63 -7.21 11.12
CA ILE A 178 -10.33 -8.50 11.01
C ILE A 178 -10.60 -8.83 9.54
N LEU A 179 -11.03 -7.83 8.75
CA LEU A 179 -11.23 -7.99 7.30
C LEU A 179 -9.92 -8.22 6.57
N SER A 180 -8.85 -7.51 6.93
CA SER A 180 -7.50 -7.70 6.39
C SER A 180 -6.99 -9.13 6.57
N ILE A 181 -7.18 -9.72 7.75
CA ILE A 181 -6.76 -11.10 8.04
C ILE A 181 -7.56 -12.12 7.22
N THR A 182 -8.88 -11.92 7.12
CA THR A 182 -9.81 -12.92 6.56
C THR A 182 -9.90 -12.88 5.03
N ILE A 183 -9.78 -11.70 4.43
CA ILE A 183 -10.11 -11.48 3.01
C ILE A 183 -8.87 -11.42 2.12
N LEU A 184 -7.71 -11.01 2.65
CA LEU A 184 -6.53 -10.85 1.81
C LEU A 184 -6.07 -12.21 1.26
N LEU A 185 -5.93 -12.25 -0.07
CA LEU A 185 -5.35 -13.38 -0.78
C LEU A 185 -3.84 -13.32 -0.65
N GLU A 186 -3.20 -14.48 -0.53
CA GLU A 186 -1.75 -14.51 -0.66
C GLU A 186 -1.37 -14.33 -2.14
N THR A 187 -0.61 -13.27 -2.46
CA THR A 187 -0.15 -13.10 -3.83
C THR A 187 0.92 -14.13 -4.19
N ARG A 188 0.76 -14.78 -5.35
CA ARG A 188 1.67 -15.82 -5.88
C ARG A 188 3.11 -15.38 -6.17
N ARG A 189 3.48 -14.10 -6.07
CA ARG A 189 4.80 -13.61 -6.52
C ARG A 189 5.99 -14.18 -5.74
N LYS A 190 5.79 -14.68 -4.50
CA LYS A 190 6.80 -15.47 -3.77
C LYS A 190 7.35 -16.66 -4.57
N HIS A 191 6.51 -17.28 -5.42
CA HIS A 191 6.89 -18.46 -6.19
C HIS A 191 7.78 -18.14 -7.39
N PHE A 192 7.79 -16.89 -7.88
CA PHE A 192 8.65 -16.48 -8.99
C PHE A 192 10.04 -16.03 -8.54
N VAL A 193 10.15 -15.44 -7.34
CA VAL A 193 11.44 -14.90 -6.83
C VAL A 193 12.27 -15.97 -6.12
N ASN A 194 11.63 -17.02 -5.58
CA ASN A 194 12.34 -18.16 -4.99
C ASN A 194 12.09 -19.43 -5.81
N PRO A 195 12.87 -19.68 -6.89
CA PRO A 195 12.65 -20.80 -7.80
C PRO A 195 12.60 -22.14 -7.06
N ARG A 196 13.30 -22.30 -5.93
CA ARG A 196 13.33 -23.51 -5.09
C ARG A 196 11.96 -23.94 -4.52
N SER A 197 10.95 -23.09 -4.58
CA SER A 197 9.58 -23.39 -4.10
C SER A 197 8.66 -23.96 -5.19
N ILE A 198 9.09 -23.95 -6.45
CA ILE A 198 8.35 -24.52 -7.57
C ILE A 198 8.56 -26.05 -7.57
N PRO A 199 7.49 -26.86 -7.67
CA PRO A 199 7.63 -28.31 -7.83
C PRO A 199 8.59 -28.65 -8.98
N LEU A 200 9.53 -29.56 -8.76
CA LEU A 200 10.65 -29.85 -9.68
C LEU A 200 10.18 -30.15 -11.11
N ASN A 201 9.09 -30.89 -11.25
CA ASN A 201 8.42 -31.18 -12.52
C ASN A 201 8.01 -29.92 -13.29
N LYS A 202 7.54 -28.89 -12.60
CA LYS A 202 7.12 -27.63 -13.22
C LYS A 202 8.29 -26.69 -13.52
N GLN A 203 9.43 -26.85 -12.82
CA GLN A 203 10.68 -26.17 -13.19
C GLN A 203 11.27 -26.75 -14.47
N LEU A 204 11.21 -28.07 -14.63
CA LEU A 204 11.67 -28.76 -15.84
C LEU A 204 10.86 -28.32 -17.06
N GLU A 205 9.52 -28.30 -16.96
CA GLU A 205 8.65 -27.78 -18.03
C GLU A 205 8.94 -26.31 -18.38
N LEU A 206 9.22 -25.46 -17.38
CA LEU A 206 9.53 -24.04 -17.63
C LEU A 206 10.88 -23.87 -18.32
N ASN A 207 11.89 -24.66 -17.95
CA ASN A 207 13.20 -24.61 -18.59
C ASN A 207 13.14 -25.13 -20.03
N GLU A 208 12.41 -26.24 -20.28
CA GLU A 208 12.22 -26.78 -21.63
C GLU A 208 11.53 -25.76 -22.56
N VAL A 209 10.46 -25.11 -22.08
CA VAL A 209 9.77 -24.06 -22.86
C VAL A 209 10.67 -22.85 -23.07
N GLN A 210 11.52 -22.51 -22.11
CA GLN A 210 12.45 -21.39 -22.23
C GLN A 210 13.52 -21.67 -23.30
N ASP A 211 14.07 -22.89 -23.32
CA ASP A 211 15.06 -23.32 -24.31
C ASP A 211 14.46 -23.35 -25.73
N GLU A 212 13.22 -23.83 -25.90
CA GLU A 212 12.50 -23.76 -27.19
C GLU A 212 12.30 -22.32 -27.69
N ILE A 213 11.98 -21.40 -26.77
CA ILE A 213 11.81 -19.99 -27.12
C ILE A 213 13.15 -19.38 -27.56
N TYR A 214 14.25 -19.69 -26.86
CA TYR A 214 15.59 -19.21 -27.23
C TYR A 214 16.05 -19.75 -28.59
N GLU A 215 15.83 -21.02 -28.89
CA GLU A 215 16.12 -21.58 -30.22
C GLU A 215 15.29 -20.90 -31.32
N ASN A 216 13.99 -20.70 -31.08
CA ASN A 216 13.11 -20.05 -32.04
C ASN A 216 13.51 -18.60 -32.30
N PHE A 217 13.86 -17.82 -31.27
CA PHE A 217 14.37 -16.46 -31.45
C PHE A 217 15.69 -16.42 -32.23
N THR A 218 16.60 -17.36 -31.96
CA THR A 218 17.89 -17.44 -32.66
C THR A 218 17.71 -17.80 -34.13
N ASN A 219 16.81 -18.73 -34.44
CA ASN A 219 16.46 -19.10 -35.81
C ASN A 219 15.80 -17.94 -36.57
N ILE A 220 14.89 -17.20 -35.93
CA ILE A 220 14.26 -16.02 -36.53
C ILE A 220 15.31 -14.93 -36.80
N GLN A 221 16.21 -14.68 -35.85
CA GLN A 221 17.29 -13.69 -36.02
C GLN A 221 18.21 -14.07 -37.20
N ASN A 222 18.61 -15.35 -37.28
CA ASN A 222 19.43 -15.87 -38.38
C ASN A 222 18.71 -15.77 -39.73
N HIS A 223 17.40 -16.02 -39.79
CA HIS A 223 16.60 -15.87 -41.00
C HIS A 223 16.50 -14.41 -41.46
N VAL A 224 16.29 -13.48 -40.52
CA VAL A 224 16.25 -12.04 -40.81
C VAL A 224 17.61 -11.53 -41.29
N ASP A 225 18.71 -11.97 -40.68
CA ASP A 225 20.07 -11.61 -41.09
C ASP A 225 20.45 -12.20 -42.46
N MET A 226 19.94 -13.40 -42.78
CA MET A 226 20.09 -14.04 -44.09
C MET A 226 19.30 -13.29 -45.18
N GLU A 227 18.04 -12.92 -44.93
CA GLU A 227 17.24 -12.09 -45.84
C GLU A 227 17.85 -10.70 -46.04
N ALA A 228 18.34 -10.07 -44.97
CA ALA A 228 19.02 -8.79 -45.03
C ALA A 228 20.30 -8.87 -45.88
N LYS A 229 21.15 -9.88 -45.68
CA LYS A 229 22.32 -10.12 -46.55
C LYS A 229 21.90 -10.35 -48.00
N HIS A 230 20.90 -11.17 -48.26
CA HIS A 230 20.47 -11.48 -49.63
C HIS A 230 19.89 -10.26 -50.37
N SER A 231 19.13 -9.42 -49.67
CA SER A 231 18.57 -8.16 -50.16
C SER A 231 19.66 -7.12 -50.47
N ILE A 232 20.63 -6.96 -49.56
CA ILE A 232 21.70 -5.96 -49.67
C ILE A 232 22.71 -6.36 -50.76
N PHE A 233 23.12 -7.64 -50.82
CA PHE A 233 24.03 -8.14 -51.85
C PHE A 233 23.37 -8.36 -53.22
N GLY A 234 22.04 -8.55 -53.25
CA GLY A 234 21.28 -8.66 -54.50
C GLY A 234 21.13 -7.31 -55.23
N LYS A 235 20.92 -6.22 -54.48
CA LYS A 235 20.78 -4.86 -55.06
C LYS A 235 22.11 -4.18 -55.38
N HIS A 236 23.17 -4.44 -54.61
CA HIS A 236 24.47 -3.79 -54.80
C HIS A 236 25.58 -4.82 -54.92
N LYS A 237 25.80 -5.28 -56.17
CA LYS A 237 26.73 -6.37 -56.53
C LYS A 237 28.20 -6.11 -56.14
N TRP A 238 28.57 -4.84 -55.91
CA TRP A 238 29.92 -4.38 -55.57
C TRP A 238 30.24 -4.38 -54.06
N LEU A 239 29.28 -4.69 -53.19
CA LEU A 239 29.48 -4.68 -51.73
C LEU A 239 30.01 -6.01 -51.17
N LYS A 240 30.14 -7.07 -51.99
CA LYS A 240 30.63 -8.38 -51.53
C LYS A 240 32.00 -8.25 -50.86
N PRO A 241 32.16 -8.68 -49.59
CA PRO A 241 33.48 -8.77 -49.01
C PRO A 241 34.32 -9.77 -49.82
N MET A 242 35.58 -9.42 -50.10
CA MET A 242 36.56 -10.33 -50.70
C MET A 242 36.79 -11.56 -49.82
#